data_AF-A0A8S2FNT7-F1
#
_entry.id   AF-A0A8S2FNT7-F1
#
_cell.length_a   1.000
_cell.length_b   1.000
_cell.length_c   1.000
_cell.angle_alpha   90.00
_cell.angle_beta   90.00
_cell.angle_gamma   90.00
#
_symmetry.space_group_name_H-M   'P 1'
#
loop_
_entity.id
_entity.type
_entity.pdbx_description
1 polymer ?
#
loop_
_entity_poly.entity_id
_entity_poly.type
_entity_poly.pdbx_seq_one_letter_code
_entity_poly.pdbx_strand_id
1 'polypeptide(L)'
;MLSEFCNQLYDALRSRIIHVIHLETLAELVTILKIEMVEEHVKNSARELATFETVCTQMLEDVQERLVYRTQVYIRDEILRYNPSPGDVAYPEKLEMMQKIAQSLKEQRKGRRPSQSSTDSSSNEVFFETIVGTDIPVLSSASTLSPRDGQTSSASPADLHGMWYPTVRRTLVCLSKLFRCLDRNIFQGLSQETLTMCVQSLIKASDLIIKRKTSSDGRLFLIKHLLILREQIAPFSVDFAVKEMVLDFSKLKEAAMKFLTQRSKFLSLHRDNAFLEFLLQGTLQVKESFIDSKREVDKQLKQSCESYISDISTQLCGNIQQYLQKAQVILKMNDENNNTNIQKVSLRLQPFAKPDVLHEIIIENYNYLKKHLPDILKTMNLYLANRDTEQILFKPIKISLLISMATTK
;
A
#
# COMPACT_ATOMS: atom_id res chain seq x y z
N MET A 1 13.89 -43.89 -29.33
CA MET A 1 14.69 -44.31 -28.15
C MET A 1 14.89 -43.18 -27.16
N LEU A 2 15.77 -42.18 -27.39
CA LEU A 2 15.92 -41.06 -26.42
C LEU A 2 14.62 -40.25 -26.27
N SER A 3 13.94 -39.95 -27.38
CA SER A 3 12.63 -39.28 -27.40
C SER A 3 11.56 -40.02 -26.58
N GLU A 4 11.43 -41.33 -26.74
CA GLU A 4 10.43 -42.14 -26.02
C GLU A 4 10.72 -42.22 -24.53
N PHE A 5 11.99 -42.31 -24.15
CA PHE A 5 12.39 -42.28 -22.74
C PHE A 5 12.12 -40.92 -22.10
N CYS A 6 12.45 -39.83 -22.80
CA CYS A 6 12.13 -38.47 -22.33
C CYS A 6 10.62 -38.25 -22.19
N ASN A 7 9.80 -38.78 -23.11
CA ASN A 7 8.35 -38.71 -23.02
C ASN A 7 7.78 -39.54 -21.86
N GLN A 8 8.30 -40.74 -21.61
CA GLN A 8 7.89 -41.53 -20.43
C GLN A 8 8.29 -40.86 -19.11
N LEU A 9 9.47 -40.25 -19.07
CA LEU A 9 9.91 -39.45 -17.92
C LEU A 9 9.00 -38.24 -17.71
N TYR A 10 8.66 -37.54 -18.81
CA TYR A 10 7.74 -36.42 -18.80
C TYR A 10 6.36 -36.81 -18.26
N ASP A 11 5.76 -37.90 -18.75
CA ASP A 11 4.44 -38.35 -18.29
C ASP A 11 4.44 -38.72 -16.80
N ALA A 12 5.51 -39.38 -16.33
CA ALA A 12 5.67 -39.73 -14.92
C ALA A 12 5.85 -38.49 -14.02
N LEU A 13 6.65 -37.52 -14.45
CA LEU A 13 6.91 -36.28 -13.70
C LEU A 13 5.71 -35.34 -13.75
N ARG A 14 5.05 -35.20 -14.90
CA ARG A 14 3.84 -34.37 -15.08
C ARG A 14 2.74 -34.79 -14.11
N SER A 15 2.52 -36.10 -13.96
CA SER A 15 1.56 -36.62 -12.97
C SER A 15 1.92 -36.14 -11.55
N ARG A 16 3.19 -36.15 -11.16
CA ARG A 16 3.61 -35.67 -9.84
C ARG A 16 3.49 -34.15 -9.69
N ILE A 17 3.88 -33.38 -10.71
CA ILE A 17 3.84 -31.90 -10.71
C ILE A 17 2.43 -31.39 -10.45
N ILE A 18 1.41 -32.01 -11.07
CA ILE A 18 0.00 -31.62 -10.89
C ILE A 18 -0.45 -31.76 -9.43
N HIS A 19 0.10 -32.72 -8.69
CA HIS A 19 -0.27 -32.97 -7.30
C HIS A 19 0.52 -32.12 -6.30
N VAL A 20 1.52 -31.36 -6.73
CA VAL A 20 2.25 -30.47 -5.82
C VAL A 20 1.35 -29.30 -5.41
N ILE A 21 1.27 -29.08 -4.10
CA ILE A 21 0.42 -28.07 -3.46
C ILE A 21 1.25 -26.90 -2.93
N HIS A 22 2.48 -27.18 -2.47
CA HIS A 22 3.37 -26.22 -1.82
C HIS A 22 4.05 -25.31 -2.84
N LEU A 23 3.99 -24.01 -2.57
CA LEU A 23 4.57 -22.99 -3.44
C LEU A 23 6.10 -23.06 -3.45
N GLU A 24 6.69 -23.38 -2.30
CA GLU A 24 8.12 -23.59 -2.08
C GLU A 24 8.68 -24.62 -3.05
N THR A 25 8.10 -25.82 -3.05
CA THR A 25 8.57 -26.94 -3.87
C THR A 25 8.43 -26.65 -5.36
N LEU A 26 7.37 -25.95 -5.77
CA LEU A 26 7.19 -25.53 -7.16
C LEU A 26 8.24 -24.48 -7.56
N ALA A 27 8.54 -23.51 -6.69
CA ALA A 27 9.55 -22.48 -6.96
C ALA A 27 10.96 -23.07 -7.07
N GLU A 28 11.31 -24.01 -6.19
CA GLU A 28 12.58 -24.77 -6.26
C GLU A 28 12.65 -25.58 -7.55
N LEU A 29 11.57 -26.29 -7.92
CA LEU A 29 11.53 -27.06 -9.15
C LEU A 29 11.72 -26.18 -10.39
N VAL A 30 11.08 -25.00 -10.46
CA VAL A 30 11.32 -24.04 -11.55
C VAL A 30 12.79 -23.60 -11.60
N THR A 31 13.40 -23.35 -10.44
CA THR A 31 14.81 -22.93 -10.35
C THR A 31 15.75 -24.02 -10.85
N ILE A 32 15.53 -25.28 -10.43
CA ILE A 32 16.32 -26.44 -10.86
C ILE A 32 16.16 -26.66 -12.37
N LEU A 33 14.92 -26.65 -12.88
CA LEU A 33 14.66 -26.86 -14.31
C LEU A 33 15.27 -25.75 -15.17
N LYS A 34 15.17 -24.49 -14.72
CA LYS A 34 15.67 -23.34 -15.48
C LYS A 34 17.20 -23.25 -15.44
N ILE A 35 17.79 -23.28 -14.25
CA ILE A 35 19.23 -23.01 -14.05
C ILE A 35 20.05 -24.28 -14.30
N GLU A 36 19.74 -25.38 -13.62
CA GLU A 36 20.55 -26.60 -13.70
C GLU A 36 20.28 -27.35 -15.01
N MET A 37 19.01 -27.59 -15.36
CA MET A 37 18.71 -28.44 -16.53
C MET A 37 18.83 -27.69 -17.86
N VAL A 38 18.22 -26.51 -18.00
CA VAL A 38 18.19 -25.78 -19.28
C VAL A 38 19.44 -24.92 -19.47
N GLU A 39 19.88 -24.15 -18.48
CA GLU A 39 21.02 -23.25 -18.69
C GLU A 39 22.38 -23.97 -18.65
N GLU A 40 22.56 -24.97 -17.77
CA GLU A 40 23.86 -25.63 -17.60
C GLU A 40 24.06 -26.84 -18.53
N HIS A 41 23.07 -27.72 -18.69
CA HIS A 41 23.24 -28.95 -19.46
C HIS A 41 22.95 -28.79 -20.97
N VAL A 42 21.94 -28.00 -21.33
CA VAL A 42 21.54 -27.86 -22.75
C VAL A 42 22.50 -26.95 -23.52
N LYS A 43 22.91 -25.81 -22.95
CA LYS A 43 23.84 -24.88 -23.63
C LYS A 43 25.23 -25.49 -23.84
N ASN A 44 25.65 -26.40 -22.96
CA ASN A 44 26.95 -27.08 -23.05
C ASN A 44 26.95 -28.29 -24.01
N SER A 45 25.79 -28.81 -24.43
CA SER A 45 25.68 -30.02 -25.27
C SER A 45 24.52 -29.95 -26.27
N ALA A 46 24.43 -28.82 -26.97
CA ALA A 46 23.29 -28.42 -27.81
C ALA A 46 22.95 -29.35 -29.00
N ARG A 47 23.89 -30.19 -29.49
CA ARG A 47 23.65 -31.03 -30.68
C ARG A 47 23.06 -32.42 -30.37
N GLU A 48 23.27 -32.95 -29.18
CA GLU A 48 22.86 -34.32 -28.82
C GLU A 48 21.61 -34.36 -27.93
N LEU A 49 21.29 -33.25 -27.24
CA LEU A 49 20.19 -33.16 -26.27
C LEU A 49 19.00 -32.29 -26.73
N ALA A 50 18.86 -31.96 -28.01
CA ALA A 50 17.76 -31.12 -28.50
C ALA A 50 16.35 -31.67 -28.13
N THR A 51 16.18 -33.00 -28.16
CA THR A 51 14.92 -33.64 -27.75
C THR A 51 14.68 -33.54 -26.24
N PHE A 52 15.74 -33.57 -25.44
CA PHE A 52 15.67 -33.42 -24.00
C PHE A 52 15.40 -31.97 -23.58
N GLU A 53 15.99 -31.01 -24.29
CA GLU A 53 15.69 -29.57 -24.15
C GLU A 53 14.21 -29.30 -24.36
N THR A 54 13.62 -29.87 -25.41
CA THR A 54 12.20 -29.68 -25.72
C THR A 54 11.32 -30.18 -24.57
N VAL A 55 11.62 -31.36 -24.03
CA VAL A 55 10.86 -31.95 -22.91
C VAL A 55 11.07 -31.19 -21.60
N CYS A 56 12.29 -30.74 -21.31
CA CYS A 56 12.57 -29.93 -20.12
C CYS A 56 11.88 -28.56 -20.19
N THR A 57 11.82 -27.97 -21.38
CA THR A 57 11.12 -26.70 -21.60
C THR A 57 9.61 -26.88 -21.42
N GLN A 58 9.02 -27.93 -21.99
CA GLN A 58 7.61 -28.26 -21.78
C GLN A 58 7.29 -28.50 -20.30
N MET A 59 8.17 -29.22 -19.60
CA MET A 59 8.01 -29.46 -18.16
C MET A 59 8.16 -28.16 -17.36
N LEU A 60 9.09 -27.28 -17.73
CA LEU A 60 9.24 -25.96 -17.10
C LEU A 60 7.97 -25.12 -17.25
N GLU A 61 7.36 -25.09 -18.45
CA GLU A 61 6.09 -24.39 -18.69
C GLU A 61 4.95 -24.94 -17.83
N ASP A 62 4.79 -26.27 -17.74
CA ASP A 62 3.77 -26.89 -16.88
C ASP A 62 3.96 -26.56 -15.39
N VAL A 63 5.21 -26.58 -14.91
CA VAL A 63 5.53 -26.24 -13.52
C VAL A 63 5.27 -24.75 -13.28
N GLN A 64 5.62 -23.88 -14.21
CA GLN A 64 5.35 -22.44 -14.13
C GLN A 64 3.84 -22.17 -14.12
N GLU A 65 3.05 -22.79 -14.99
CA GLU A 65 1.59 -22.66 -14.99
C GLU A 65 0.99 -23.13 -13.65
N ARG A 66 1.47 -24.27 -13.15
CA ARG A 66 1.06 -24.77 -11.84
C ARG A 66 1.46 -23.82 -10.71
N LEU A 67 2.66 -23.25 -10.75
CA LEU A 67 3.16 -22.27 -9.79
C LEU A 67 2.28 -21.02 -9.79
N VAL A 68 1.95 -20.49 -10.97
CA VAL A 68 1.05 -19.33 -11.14
C VAL A 68 -0.32 -19.62 -10.55
N TYR A 69 -0.92 -20.76 -10.87
CA TYR A 69 -2.22 -21.15 -10.32
C TYR A 69 -2.19 -21.27 -8.78
N ARG A 70 -1.19 -21.97 -8.23
CA ARG A 70 -1.05 -22.13 -6.77
C ARG A 70 -0.78 -20.80 -6.07
N THR A 71 -0.04 -19.90 -6.71
CA THR A 71 0.19 -18.53 -6.24
C THR A 71 -1.12 -17.77 -6.13
N GLN A 72 -1.96 -17.79 -7.17
CA GLN A 72 -3.27 -17.10 -7.14
C GLN A 72 -4.19 -17.66 -6.05
N VAL A 73 -4.20 -18.97 -5.85
CA VAL A 73 -4.95 -19.60 -4.75
C VAL A 73 -4.41 -19.15 -3.39
N TYR A 74 -3.09 -19.14 -3.22
CA TYR A 74 -2.44 -18.66 -2.00
C TYR A 74 -2.78 -17.19 -1.70
N ILE A 75 -2.71 -16.30 -2.71
CA ILE A 75 -3.07 -14.89 -2.55
C ILE A 75 -4.53 -14.74 -2.11
N ARG A 76 -5.43 -15.49 -2.74
CA ARG A 76 -6.86 -15.43 -2.43
C ARG A 76 -7.16 -15.87 -1.00
N ASP A 77 -6.58 -16.98 -0.57
CA ASP A 77 -6.93 -17.60 0.71
C ASP A 77 -6.12 -17.01 1.87
N GLU A 78 -4.81 -16.81 1.71
CA GLU A 78 -3.90 -16.39 2.79
C GLU A 78 -3.69 -14.87 2.90
N ILE A 79 -4.07 -14.08 1.88
CA ILE A 79 -3.94 -12.61 1.87
C ILE A 79 -5.32 -11.95 1.85
N LEU A 80 -6.15 -12.22 0.83
CA LEU A 80 -7.45 -11.54 0.65
C LEU A 80 -8.50 -11.96 1.68
N ARG A 81 -8.57 -13.27 1.96
CA ARG A 81 -9.49 -13.88 2.93
C ARG A 81 -8.89 -14.08 4.31
N TYR A 82 -7.69 -13.51 4.53
CA TYR A 82 -7.06 -13.57 5.84
C TYR A 82 -7.99 -12.99 6.91
N ASN A 83 -8.32 -13.82 7.91
CA ASN A 83 -9.09 -13.39 9.05
C ASN A 83 -8.13 -12.90 10.15
N PRO A 84 -8.12 -11.62 10.51
CA PRO A 84 -7.19 -11.10 11.50
C PRO A 84 -7.42 -11.75 12.85
N SER A 85 -6.36 -12.23 13.50
CA SER A 85 -6.48 -12.73 14.86
C SER A 85 -6.76 -11.56 15.82
N PRO A 86 -7.41 -11.80 16.99
CA PRO A 86 -7.68 -10.73 17.96
C PRO A 86 -6.41 -10.03 18.47
N GLY A 87 -5.25 -10.70 18.38
CA GLY A 87 -3.93 -10.14 18.67
C GLY A 87 -3.41 -9.21 17.57
N ASP A 88 -3.76 -9.44 16.31
CA ASP A 88 -3.39 -8.56 15.19
C ASP A 88 -4.22 -7.27 15.18
N VAL A 89 -5.49 -7.36 15.64
CA VAL A 89 -6.37 -6.19 15.81
C VAL A 89 -6.00 -5.37 17.06
N ALA A 90 -5.37 -6.00 18.07
CA ALA A 90 -4.84 -5.32 19.26
C ALA A 90 -3.49 -4.61 19.01
N TYR A 91 -3.24 -4.18 17.77
CA TYR A 91 -2.04 -3.46 17.37
C TYR A 91 -1.72 -2.22 18.21
N PRO A 92 -2.69 -1.34 18.55
CA PRO A 92 -2.42 -0.15 19.37
C PRO A 92 -1.86 -0.50 20.76
N GLU A 93 -2.42 -1.53 21.39
CA GLU A 93 -2.02 -1.98 22.73
C GLU A 93 -0.63 -2.63 22.71
N LYS A 94 -0.31 -3.37 21.64
CA LYS A 94 1.01 -3.98 21.41
C LYS A 94 2.10 -2.92 21.27
N LEU A 95 1.83 -1.83 20.54
CA LEU A 95 2.77 -0.72 20.38
C LEU A 95 3.05 0.00 21.71
N GLU A 96 2.01 0.27 22.50
CA GLU A 96 2.16 0.89 23.82
C GLU A 96 2.98 0.02 24.78
N MET A 97 2.73 -1.30 24.79
CA MET A 97 3.50 -2.26 25.59
C MET A 97 4.97 -2.27 25.18
N MET A 98 5.26 -2.30 23.87
CA MET A 98 6.64 -2.28 23.38
C MET A 98 7.35 -0.96 23.66
N GLN A 99 6.64 0.17 23.63
CA GLN A 99 7.22 1.45 24.03
C GLN A 99 7.58 1.45 25.52
N LYS A 100 6.71 0.92 26.39
CA LYS A 100 6.99 0.77 27.83
C LYS A 100 8.20 -0.14 28.08
N ILE A 101 8.28 -1.26 27.36
CA ILE A 101 9.44 -2.17 27.43
C ILE A 101 10.71 -1.45 26.98
N ALA A 102 10.68 -0.74 25.85
CA ALA A 102 11.84 0.01 25.36
C ALA A 102 12.27 1.15 26.27
N GLN A 103 11.31 1.82 26.93
CA GLN A 103 11.60 2.83 27.95
C GLN A 103 12.26 2.19 29.17
N SER A 104 11.73 1.08 29.69
CA SER A 104 12.33 0.35 30.81
C SER A 104 13.75 -0.16 30.51
N LEU A 105 14.01 -0.62 29.28
CA LEU A 105 15.35 -1.04 28.82
C LEU A 105 16.31 0.16 28.71
N LYS A 106 15.84 1.32 28.24
CA LYS A 106 16.64 2.56 28.20
C LYS A 106 16.95 3.08 29.60
N GLU A 107 16.02 2.96 30.53
CA GLU A 107 16.20 3.34 31.94
C GLU A 107 17.16 2.39 32.67
N GLN A 108 17.05 1.07 32.46
CA GLN A 108 18.01 0.09 32.95
C GLN A 108 19.42 0.33 32.38
N ARG A 109 19.53 0.73 31.11
CA ARG A 109 20.83 1.10 30.50
C ARG A 109 21.40 2.40 31.05
N LYS A 110 20.58 3.39 31.39
CA LYS A 110 21.02 4.65 32.01
C LYS A 110 21.39 4.49 33.50
N GLY A 111 20.90 3.45 34.17
CA GLY A 111 21.22 3.15 35.57
C GLY A 111 22.55 2.40 35.79
N ARG A 112 23.14 1.80 34.76
CA ARG A 112 24.47 1.16 34.85
C ARG A 112 25.57 2.19 34.60
N ARG A 113 26.14 2.75 35.67
CA ARG A 113 27.46 3.42 35.62
C ARG A 113 28.50 2.43 35.05
N PRO A 114 29.47 2.88 34.22
CA PRO A 114 30.56 2.02 33.77
C PRO A 114 31.57 1.87 34.91
N SER A 115 31.28 0.97 35.85
CA SER A 115 32.29 0.46 36.78
C SER A 115 32.90 -0.77 36.14
N GLN A 116 34.21 -0.70 35.92
CA GLN A 116 35.04 -1.79 35.44
C GLN A 116 34.90 -3.02 36.33
N SER A 117 34.85 -4.20 35.69
CA SER A 117 35.35 -5.52 36.10
C SER A 117 34.35 -6.68 36.07
N SER A 118 34.84 -7.77 35.46
CA SER A 118 34.46 -9.19 35.55
C SER A 118 33.09 -9.65 35.05
N THR A 119 33.15 -10.30 33.88
CA THR A 119 32.71 -11.68 33.57
C THR A 119 31.54 -12.30 34.33
N ASP A 120 30.70 -12.95 33.53
CA ASP A 120 29.61 -13.87 33.83
C ASP A 120 28.33 -13.27 34.39
N SER A 121 27.31 -13.22 33.52
CA SER A 121 26.00 -13.83 33.82
C SER A 121 25.11 -13.85 32.58
N SER A 122 24.67 -15.07 32.27
CA SER A 122 23.66 -15.49 31.30
C SER A 122 22.49 -14.53 31.12
N SER A 123 22.33 -13.99 29.91
CA SER A 123 21.09 -13.38 29.47
C SER A 123 20.13 -14.47 29.03
N ASN A 124 19.00 -14.61 29.75
CA ASN A 124 17.81 -15.30 29.25
C ASN A 124 17.26 -14.47 28.08
N GLU A 125 17.67 -14.80 26.86
CA GLU A 125 16.97 -14.35 25.66
C GLU A 125 15.68 -15.16 25.52
N VAL A 126 14.54 -14.46 25.58
CA VAL A 126 13.26 -15.03 25.20
C VAL A 126 13.26 -15.15 23.68
N PHE A 127 13.82 -16.25 23.18
CA PHE A 127 13.74 -16.65 21.78
C PHE A 127 12.27 -16.85 21.43
N PHE A 128 11.70 -15.97 20.59
CA PHE A 128 10.46 -16.29 19.91
C PHE A 128 10.83 -17.20 18.74
N GLU A 129 10.43 -18.47 18.86
CA GLU A 129 10.70 -19.55 17.93
C GLU A 129 10.32 -19.12 16.50
N THR A 130 11.33 -18.93 15.66
CA THR A 130 11.14 -18.86 14.21
C THR A 130 10.93 -20.28 13.75
N ILE A 131 9.72 -20.59 13.29
CA ILE A 131 9.39 -21.86 12.66
C ILE A 131 10.38 -22.11 11.52
N VAL A 132 10.98 -23.29 11.58
CA VAL A 132 12.09 -23.84 10.80
C VAL A 132 11.78 -23.92 9.31
N GLY A 133 12.80 -23.63 8.49
CA GLY A 133 13.01 -24.29 7.19
C GLY A 133 12.67 -23.46 5.96
N THR A 134 13.58 -22.59 5.54
CA THR A 134 13.92 -22.35 4.12
C THR A 134 15.07 -21.35 4.08
N ASP A 135 16.24 -21.84 3.68
CA ASP A 135 17.41 -21.02 3.37
C ASP A 135 17.10 -20.17 2.13
N ILE A 136 16.52 -19.00 2.35
CA ILE A 136 16.39 -17.96 1.33
C ILE A 136 17.51 -16.96 1.60
N PRO A 137 18.39 -16.65 0.61
CA PRO A 137 19.21 -15.47 0.69
C PRO A 137 18.28 -14.26 0.48
N VAL A 138 17.54 -13.89 1.52
CA VAL A 138 17.01 -12.54 1.65
C VAL A 138 18.23 -11.69 1.90
N LEU A 139 18.40 -10.65 1.08
CA LEU A 139 19.49 -9.69 1.13
C LEU A 139 19.63 -9.18 2.57
N SER A 140 20.45 -9.90 3.33
CA SER A 140 20.77 -9.59 4.70
C SER A 140 21.73 -8.44 4.58
N SER A 141 21.29 -7.25 4.99
CA SER A 141 22.17 -6.26 5.57
C SER A 141 22.78 -6.89 6.84
N ALA A 142 23.70 -7.82 6.64
CA ALA A 142 24.67 -8.22 7.61
C ALA A 142 25.61 -7.02 7.79
N SER A 143 25.17 -6.05 8.59
CA SER A 143 26.10 -5.24 9.36
C SER A 143 26.76 -6.18 10.37
N THR A 144 27.79 -6.88 9.90
CA THR A 144 28.92 -7.30 10.73
C THR A 144 29.23 -6.17 11.69
N LEU A 145 29.09 -6.45 13.00
CA LEU A 145 29.51 -5.56 14.06
C LEU A 145 31.00 -5.26 13.90
N SER A 146 31.30 -4.12 13.31
CA SER A 146 32.57 -3.42 13.42
C SER A 146 32.29 -2.12 14.18
N PRO A 147 32.94 -1.87 15.33
CA PRO A 147 32.70 -0.66 16.10
C PRO A 147 33.47 0.49 15.43
N ARG A 148 32.78 1.32 14.63
CA ARG A 148 33.35 2.60 14.21
C ARG A 148 32.27 3.63 13.84
N ASP A 149 32.21 4.65 14.70
CA ASP A 149 31.80 6.04 14.46
C ASP A 149 30.39 6.34 13.90
N GLY A 150 29.51 6.73 14.83
CA GLY A 150 28.78 8.01 14.74
C GLY A 150 27.70 8.19 13.69
N GLN A 151 26.57 7.50 13.81
CA GLN A 151 25.23 8.05 13.49
C GLN A 151 24.13 7.14 14.06
N THR A 152 23.46 7.62 15.12
CA THR A 152 22.35 6.93 15.77
C THR A 152 21.07 7.12 14.96
N SER A 153 20.77 6.22 14.02
CA SER A 153 19.39 5.93 13.67
C SER A 153 18.81 5.11 14.82
N SER A 154 17.95 5.73 15.62
CA SER A 154 17.27 5.07 16.73
C SER A 154 16.39 3.95 16.20
N ALA A 155 16.91 2.72 16.12
CA ALA A 155 16.13 1.54 15.81
C ALA A 155 14.97 1.47 16.81
N SER A 156 13.77 1.79 16.33
CA SER A 156 12.55 1.65 17.10
C SER A 156 12.25 0.15 17.19
N PRO A 157 11.74 -0.37 18.31
CA PRO A 157 11.26 -1.75 18.41
C PRO A 157 10.21 -2.11 17.31
N ALA A 158 9.65 -1.09 16.65
CA ALA A 158 8.76 -1.19 15.51
C ALA A 158 9.38 -1.72 14.21
N ASP A 159 10.71 -1.71 14.09
CA ASP A 159 11.42 -2.17 12.90
C ASP A 159 11.76 -3.67 12.95
N LEU A 160 11.41 -4.37 14.03
CA LEU A 160 11.47 -5.84 14.04
C LEU A 160 10.37 -6.40 13.14
N HIS A 161 10.76 -7.21 12.16
CA HIS A 161 9.87 -7.98 11.26
C HIS A 161 8.77 -8.80 11.98
N GLY A 162 8.86 -8.97 13.30
CA GLY A 162 7.83 -9.59 14.16
C GLY A 162 6.63 -8.69 14.50
N MET A 163 6.68 -7.39 14.17
CA MET A 163 5.55 -6.46 14.36
C MET A 163 4.87 -6.06 13.04
N TRP A 164 5.28 -6.65 11.92
CA TRP A 164 4.61 -6.44 10.66
C TRP A 164 3.30 -7.23 10.62
N TYR A 165 2.27 -6.62 10.03
CA TYR A 165 1.02 -7.32 9.81
C TYR A 165 1.24 -8.58 8.95
N PRO A 166 0.66 -9.75 9.33
CA PRO A 166 0.98 -11.02 8.69
C PRO A 166 0.81 -11.05 7.18
N THR A 167 -0.20 -10.37 6.63
CA THR A 167 -0.44 -10.36 5.18
C THR A 167 0.63 -9.60 4.42
N VAL A 168 1.22 -8.55 5.00
CA VAL A 168 2.36 -7.82 4.41
C VAL A 168 3.58 -8.74 4.33
N ARG A 169 3.88 -9.46 5.41
CA ARG A 169 5.00 -10.41 5.44
C ARG A 169 4.82 -11.52 4.40
N ARG A 170 3.64 -12.14 4.37
CA ARG A 170 3.29 -13.20 3.40
C ARG A 170 3.40 -12.72 1.96
N THR A 171 2.93 -11.50 1.69
CA THR A 171 3.03 -10.85 0.37
C THR A 171 4.49 -10.69 -0.05
N LEU A 172 5.32 -10.11 0.81
CA LEU A 172 6.73 -9.83 0.47
C LEU A 172 7.54 -11.12 0.26
N VAL A 173 7.33 -12.14 1.10
CA VAL A 173 7.98 -13.45 0.91
C VAL A 173 7.53 -14.08 -0.41
N CYS A 174 6.25 -14.05 -0.71
CA CYS A 174 5.71 -14.55 -1.97
C CYS A 174 6.35 -13.83 -3.17
N LEU A 175 6.33 -12.49 -3.20
CA LEU A 175 6.93 -11.69 -4.26
C LEU A 175 8.43 -11.98 -4.44
N SER A 176 9.19 -12.11 -3.35
CA SER A 176 10.63 -12.41 -3.43
C SER A 176 10.94 -13.77 -4.09
N LYS A 177 10.08 -14.78 -3.86
CA LYS A 177 10.21 -16.11 -4.46
C LYS A 177 9.81 -16.08 -5.93
N LEU A 178 8.68 -15.45 -6.24
CA LEU A 178 8.18 -15.33 -7.62
C LEU A 178 9.15 -14.58 -8.52
N PHE A 179 9.83 -13.56 -7.99
CA PHE A 179 10.79 -12.74 -8.71
C PHE A 179 11.94 -13.56 -9.32
N ARG A 180 12.38 -14.63 -8.65
CA ARG A 180 13.49 -15.47 -9.14
C ARG A 180 13.04 -16.55 -10.13
N CYS A 181 11.80 -17.00 -10.00
CA CYS A 181 11.30 -18.19 -10.70
C CYS A 181 10.55 -17.85 -11.99
N LEU A 182 9.91 -16.67 -12.05
CA LEU A 182 9.01 -16.31 -13.14
C LEU A 182 9.63 -15.29 -14.10
N ASP A 183 9.15 -15.31 -15.33
CA ASP A 183 9.52 -14.30 -16.32
C ASP A 183 8.82 -12.97 -16.02
N ARG A 184 9.44 -11.87 -16.46
CA ARG A 184 9.04 -10.49 -16.12
C ARG A 184 7.55 -10.23 -16.34
N ASN A 185 6.99 -10.67 -17.46
CA ASN A 185 5.58 -10.40 -17.81
C ASN A 185 4.59 -11.12 -16.87
N ILE A 186 4.88 -12.37 -16.50
CA ILE A 186 4.01 -13.15 -15.60
C ILE A 186 4.14 -12.61 -14.18
N PHE A 187 5.36 -12.29 -13.76
CA PHE A 187 5.64 -11.67 -12.48
C PHE A 187 4.93 -10.31 -12.32
N GLN A 188 4.91 -9.50 -13.38
CA GLN A 188 4.21 -8.22 -13.41
C GLN A 188 2.72 -8.34 -13.07
N GLY A 189 1.99 -9.21 -13.78
CA GLY A 189 0.56 -9.41 -13.54
C GLY A 189 0.28 -9.96 -12.13
N LEU A 190 1.04 -10.97 -11.70
CA LEU A 190 0.88 -11.57 -10.38
C LEU A 190 1.21 -10.60 -9.24
N SER A 191 2.26 -9.79 -9.40
CA SER A 191 2.66 -8.83 -8.37
C SER A 191 1.62 -7.72 -8.20
N GLN A 192 1.04 -7.24 -9.29
CA GLN A 192 -0.08 -6.29 -9.25
C GLN A 192 -1.29 -6.86 -8.50
N GLU A 193 -1.69 -8.09 -8.81
CA GLU A 193 -2.78 -8.77 -8.12
C GLU A 193 -2.45 -8.94 -6.63
N THR A 194 -1.26 -9.44 -6.30
CA THR A 194 -0.81 -9.66 -4.92
C THR A 194 -0.84 -8.37 -4.11
N LEU A 195 -0.28 -7.28 -4.65
CA LEU A 195 -0.22 -6.00 -3.96
C LEU A 195 -1.62 -5.40 -3.77
N THR A 196 -2.48 -5.49 -4.78
CA THR A 196 -3.87 -5.02 -4.69
C THR A 196 -4.63 -5.77 -3.60
N MET A 197 -4.51 -7.11 -3.55
CA MET A 197 -5.16 -7.93 -2.52
C MET A 197 -4.58 -7.66 -1.11
N CYS A 198 -3.28 -7.41 -1.01
CA CYS A 198 -2.64 -7.01 0.25
C CYS A 198 -3.20 -5.66 0.75
N VAL A 199 -3.28 -4.65 -0.11
CA VAL A 199 -3.84 -3.33 0.23
C VAL A 199 -5.30 -3.47 0.66
N GLN A 200 -6.12 -4.25 -0.06
CA GLN A 200 -7.50 -4.52 0.35
C GLN A 200 -7.60 -5.18 1.73
N SER A 201 -6.71 -6.14 2.01
CA SER A 201 -6.64 -6.80 3.32
C SER A 201 -6.25 -5.81 4.44
N LEU A 202 -5.32 -4.90 4.16
CA LEU A 202 -4.94 -3.83 5.09
C LEU A 202 -6.08 -2.85 5.36
N ILE A 203 -6.86 -2.48 4.34
CA ILE A 203 -8.05 -1.63 4.50
C ILE A 203 -9.07 -2.32 5.41
N LYS A 204 -9.39 -3.59 5.16
CA LYS A 204 -10.30 -4.37 6.03
C LYS A 204 -9.79 -4.43 7.48
N ALA A 205 -8.48 -4.64 7.67
CA ALA A 205 -7.88 -4.63 9.00
C ALA A 205 -7.99 -3.25 9.67
N SER A 206 -7.78 -2.17 8.91
CA SER A 206 -7.95 -0.81 9.42
C SER A 206 -9.38 -0.55 9.87
N ASP A 207 -10.39 -0.98 9.10
CA ASP A 207 -11.81 -0.82 9.45
C ASP A 207 -12.18 -1.57 10.74
N LEU A 208 -11.58 -2.75 10.97
CA LEU A 208 -11.76 -3.50 12.21
C LEU A 208 -11.15 -2.77 13.41
N ILE A 209 -9.99 -2.12 13.24
CA ILE A 209 -9.36 -1.31 14.29
C ILE A 209 -10.20 -0.05 14.59
N ILE A 210 -10.74 0.60 13.55
CA ILE A 210 -11.64 1.77 13.70
C ILE A 210 -12.85 1.40 14.55
N LYS A 211 -13.45 0.22 14.33
CA LYS A 211 -14.60 -0.27 15.11
C LYS A 211 -14.27 -0.55 16.58
N ARG A 212 -13.01 -0.87 16.90
CA ARG A 212 -12.60 -1.29 18.25
C ARG A 212 -12.11 -0.15 19.13
N LYS A 213 -11.25 0.74 18.63
CA LYS A 213 -10.55 1.76 19.45
C LYS A 213 -10.86 3.19 19.00
N THR A 214 -10.16 3.69 17.99
CA THR A 214 -10.38 5.04 17.44
C THR A 214 -10.20 5.06 15.94
N SER A 215 -10.88 6.02 15.29
CA SER A 215 -10.72 6.27 13.85
C SER A 215 -9.29 6.68 13.49
N SER A 216 -8.60 7.40 14.39
CA SER A 216 -7.23 7.84 14.20
C SER A 216 -6.23 6.68 14.21
N ASP A 217 -6.39 5.73 15.16
CA ASP A 217 -5.50 4.56 15.27
C ASP A 217 -5.60 3.64 14.05
N GLY A 218 -6.80 3.43 13.51
CA GLY A 218 -7.00 2.62 12.31
C GLY A 218 -6.36 3.23 11.07
N ARG A 219 -6.48 4.55 10.88
CA ARG A 219 -5.82 5.25 9.77
C ARG A 219 -4.30 5.29 9.91
N LEU A 220 -3.78 5.52 11.11
CA LEU A 220 -2.34 5.47 11.37
C LEU A 220 -1.76 4.06 11.16
N PHE A 221 -2.50 3.01 11.55
CA PHE A 221 -2.14 1.63 11.23
C PHE A 221 -2.00 1.43 9.73
N LEU A 222 -2.97 1.89 8.94
CA LEU A 222 -2.95 1.77 7.48
C LEU A 222 -1.76 2.52 6.87
N ILE A 223 -1.56 3.79 7.25
CA ILE A 223 -0.44 4.62 6.76
C ILE A 223 0.91 3.93 7.06
N LYS A 224 1.10 3.43 8.29
CA LYS A 224 2.33 2.73 8.67
C LYS A 224 2.61 1.52 7.78
N HIS A 225 1.63 0.65 7.58
CA HIS A 225 1.83 -0.57 6.79
C HIS A 225 1.95 -0.30 5.29
N LEU A 226 1.29 0.74 4.78
CA LEU A 226 1.49 1.19 3.39
C LEU A 226 2.89 1.79 3.18
N LEU A 227 3.43 2.53 4.16
CA LEU A 227 4.82 3.02 4.10
C LEU A 227 5.83 1.87 4.11
N ILE A 228 5.63 0.87 4.98
CA ILE A 228 6.45 -0.34 4.99
C ILE A 228 6.36 -1.06 3.65
N LEU A 229 5.13 -1.29 3.15
CA LEU A 229 4.93 -1.96 1.86
C LEU A 229 5.65 -1.20 0.73
N ARG A 230 5.51 0.13 0.68
CA ARG A 230 6.17 1.00 -0.30
C ARG A 230 7.69 0.91 -0.27
N GLU A 231 8.29 0.89 0.92
CA GLU A 231 9.74 0.77 1.07
C GLU A 231 10.23 -0.60 0.59
N GLN A 232 9.52 -1.67 0.96
CA GLN A 232 9.90 -3.04 0.63
C GLN A 232 9.70 -3.39 -0.85
N ILE A 233 8.83 -2.68 -1.57
CA ILE A 233 8.65 -2.84 -3.03
C ILE A 233 9.63 -1.99 -3.85
N ALA A 234 10.32 -1.02 -3.25
CA ALA A 234 11.30 -0.17 -3.93
C ALA A 234 12.40 -0.96 -4.68
N PRO A 235 13.03 -2.02 -4.13
CA PRO A 235 14.07 -2.77 -4.85
C PRO A 235 13.55 -3.54 -6.07
N PHE A 236 12.23 -3.75 -6.18
CA PHE A 236 11.61 -4.48 -7.29
C PHE A 236 11.03 -3.54 -8.36
N SER A 237 11.24 -2.21 -8.25
CA SER A 237 10.53 -1.19 -9.04
C SER A 237 10.76 -1.22 -10.55
N VAL A 238 11.85 -1.83 -11.02
CA VAL A 238 12.17 -1.89 -12.46
C VAL A 238 11.23 -2.85 -13.19
N ASP A 239 10.70 -3.85 -12.50
CA ASP A 239 9.93 -4.93 -13.09
C ASP A 239 8.43 -4.86 -12.79
N PHE A 240 7.90 -3.79 -12.17
CA PHE A 240 6.46 -3.65 -11.87
C PHE A 240 5.65 -2.81 -12.86
N ALA A 241 6.30 -2.28 -13.91
CA ALA A 241 5.61 -1.49 -14.92
C ALA A 241 4.93 -2.41 -15.94
N VAL A 242 3.62 -2.65 -15.75
CA VAL A 242 2.81 -3.41 -16.72
C VAL A 242 2.41 -2.47 -17.86
N LYS A 243 2.68 -2.88 -19.10
CA LYS A 243 2.17 -2.23 -20.31
C LYS A 243 0.83 -2.86 -20.68
N GLU A 244 -0.26 -2.39 -20.09
CA GLU A 244 -1.59 -2.82 -20.53
C GLU A 244 -2.01 -2.03 -21.78
N MET A 245 -2.40 -2.74 -22.83
CA MET A 245 -2.97 -2.17 -24.04
C MET A 245 -4.47 -1.97 -23.82
N VAL A 246 -4.84 -0.82 -23.24
CA VAL A 246 -6.26 -0.49 -23.04
C VAL A 246 -6.78 0.21 -24.30
N LEU A 247 -7.93 -0.27 -24.78
CA LEU A 247 -8.64 0.35 -25.91
C LEU A 247 -9.30 1.65 -25.43
N ASP A 248 -8.91 2.79 -26.00
CA ASP A 248 -9.51 4.08 -25.67
C ASP A 248 -10.78 4.33 -26.51
N PHE A 249 -11.93 4.25 -25.86
CA PHE A 249 -13.24 4.53 -26.46
C PHE A 249 -13.57 6.04 -26.52
N SER A 250 -12.70 6.92 -26.02
CA SER A 250 -13.00 8.36 -25.95
C SER A 250 -13.20 8.98 -27.33
N LYS A 251 -12.36 8.61 -28.31
CA LYS A 251 -12.49 9.07 -29.71
C LYS A 251 -13.70 8.46 -30.41
N LEU A 252 -13.99 7.19 -30.15
CA LEU A 252 -15.21 6.53 -30.64
C LEU A 252 -16.47 7.21 -30.08
N LYS A 253 -16.45 7.58 -28.80
CA LYS A 253 -17.54 8.31 -28.14
C LYS A 253 -17.71 9.72 -28.72
N GLU A 254 -16.63 10.44 -28.98
CA GLU A 254 -16.67 11.76 -29.60
C GLU A 254 -17.16 11.69 -31.05
N ALA A 255 -16.68 10.72 -31.83
CA ALA A 255 -17.15 10.45 -33.19
C ALA A 255 -18.62 10.00 -33.20
N ALA A 256 -19.05 9.17 -32.24
CA ALA A 256 -20.45 8.75 -32.08
C ALA A 256 -21.36 9.92 -31.67
N MET A 257 -20.89 10.83 -30.81
CA MET A 257 -21.61 12.05 -30.43
C MET A 257 -21.75 13.01 -31.63
N LYS A 258 -20.70 13.16 -32.44
CA LYS A 258 -20.74 13.93 -33.71
C LYS A 258 -21.69 13.28 -34.72
N PHE A 259 -21.66 11.96 -34.85
CA PHE A 259 -22.60 11.19 -35.66
C PHE A 259 -24.05 11.35 -35.19
N LEU A 260 -24.29 11.35 -33.87
CA LEU A 260 -25.62 11.51 -33.28
C LEU A 260 -26.18 12.93 -33.46
N THR A 261 -25.34 13.95 -33.38
CA THR A 261 -25.73 15.35 -33.57
C THR A 261 -25.91 15.72 -35.04
N GLN A 262 -25.22 15.04 -35.95
CA GLN A 262 -25.27 15.30 -37.40
C GLN A 262 -26.14 14.28 -38.18
N ARG A 263 -27.20 13.74 -37.58
CA ARG A 263 -28.10 12.76 -38.21
C ARG A 263 -28.71 13.20 -39.56
N SER A 264 -28.80 14.50 -39.83
CA SER A 264 -29.31 15.03 -41.11
C SER A 264 -28.34 14.89 -42.28
N LYS A 265 -27.04 14.64 -42.02
CA LYS A 265 -25.99 14.44 -43.04
C LYS A 265 -25.54 12.98 -43.14
N PHE A 266 -26.40 12.05 -42.72
CA PHE A 266 -26.09 10.63 -42.61
C PHE A 266 -25.80 9.95 -43.97
N LEU A 267 -26.40 10.44 -45.06
CA LEU A 267 -26.34 9.83 -46.40
C LEU A 267 -26.02 10.84 -47.51
N SER A 268 -25.48 12.01 -47.19
CA SER A 268 -25.17 13.00 -48.23
C SER A 268 -24.00 12.49 -49.07
N LEU A 269 -24.19 12.21 -50.37
CA LEU A 269 -23.14 11.68 -51.28
C LEU A 269 -21.87 12.56 -51.44
N HIS A 270 -21.76 13.68 -50.73
CA HIS A 270 -20.56 14.51 -50.67
C HIS A 270 -19.49 13.98 -49.68
N ARG A 271 -18.28 14.53 -49.77
CA ARG A 271 -17.13 14.15 -48.91
C ARG A 271 -17.38 14.34 -47.41
N ASP A 272 -18.41 15.09 -47.03
CA ASP A 272 -18.78 15.41 -45.63
C ASP A 272 -19.79 14.40 -45.04
N ASN A 273 -19.64 13.12 -45.37
CA ASN A 273 -20.50 12.06 -44.82
C ASN A 273 -20.14 11.80 -43.36
N ALA A 274 -21.05 12.11 -42.43
CA ALA A 274 -20.89 11.83 -41.01
C ALA A 274 -20.67 10.33 -40.72
N PHE A 275 -21.19 9.44 -41.57
CA PHE A 275 -20.93 8.00 -41.49
C PHE A 275 -19.51 7.61 -41.89
N LEU A 276 -18.99 8.18 -42.99
CA LEU A 276 -17.61 7.95 -43.42
C LEU A 276 -16.62 8.58 -42.42
N GLU A 277 -16.95 9.74 -41.87
CA GLU A 277 -16.17 10.38 -40.81
C GLU A 277 -16.17 9.54 -39.52
N PHE A 278 -17.31 8.96 -39.13
CA PHE A 278 -17.37 8.01 -38.01
C PHE A 278 -16.55 6.75 -38.27
N LEU A 279 -16.59 6.18 -39.47
CA LEU A 279 -15.81 4.97 -39.81
C LEU A 279 -14.30 5.26 -39.84
N LEU A 280 -13.91 6.46 -40.29
CA LEU A 280 -12.50 6.85 -40.43
C LEU A 280 -11.90 7.39 -39.12
N GLN A 281 -12.65 8.20 -38.37
CA GLN A 281 -12.22 8.79 -37.09
C GLN A 281 -12.59 7.95 -35.86
N GLY A 282 -13.55 7.03 -35.97
CA GLY A 282 -13.94 6.09 -34.92
C GLY A 282 -12.99 4.90 -34.78
N THR A 283 -11.78 4.99 -35.32
CA THR A 283 -10.76 3.96 -35.13
C THR A 283 -10.38 3.86 -33.66
N LEU A 284 -10.48 2.63 -33.13
CA LEU A 284 -10.06 2.30 -31.78
C LEU A 284 -8.57 2.60 -31.65
N GLN A 285 -8.23 3.61 -30.87
CA GLN A 285 -6.83 3.86 -30.54
C GLN A 285 -6.47 3.04 -29.32
N VAL A 286 -5.46 2.19 -29.48
CA VAL A 286 -4.82 1.51 -28.37
C VAL A 286 -4.04 2.58 -27.62
N LYS A 287 -4.48 2.93 -26.41
CA LYS A 287 -3.66 3.71 -25.49
C LYS A 287 -2.90 2.75 -24.61
N GLU A 288 -1.59 2.89 -24.64
CA GLU A 288 -0.70 2.17 -23.73
C GLU A 288 -0.88 2.80 -22.34
N SER A 289 -1.57 2.11 -21.43
CA SER A 289 -1.63 2.52 -20.04
C SER A 289 -0.55 1.78 -19.26
N PHE A 290 0.46 2.51 -18.82
CA PHE A 290 1.43 2.02 -17.84
C PHE A 290 0.75 1.97 -16.47
N ILE A 291 0.36 0.79 -16.04
CA ILE A 291 -0.14 0.58 -14.67
C ILE A 291 1.06 0.11 -13.85
N ASP A 292 1.59 1.05 -13.07
CA ASP A 292 2.66 0.78 -12.12
C ASP A 292 2.02 0.37 -10.78
N SER A 293 2.29 -0.85 -10.34
CA SER A 293 1.81 -1.37 -9.06
C SER A 293 2.25 -0.50 -7.87
N LYS A 294 3.40 0.17 -7.99
CA LYS A 294 3.88 1.15 -6.99
C LYS A 294 3.02 2.40 -6.96
N ARG A 295 2.58 2.88 -8.13
CA ARG A 295 1.73 4.06 -8.24
C ARG A 295 0.38 3.85 -7.57
N GLU A 296 -0.18 2.64 -7.62
CA GLU A 296 -1.43 2.33 -6.91
C GLU A 296 -1.22 2.36 -5.38
N VAL A 297 -0.13 1.78 -4.86
CA VAL A 297 0.21 1.87 -3.43
C VAL A 297 0.42 3.32 -3.00
N ASP A 298 1.16 4.11 -3.79
CA ASP A 298 1.38 5.54 -3.53
C ASP A 298 0.09 6.36 -3.55
N LYS A 299 -0.84 6.04 -4.47
CA LYS A 299 -2.16 6.67 -4.55
C LYS A 299 -3.01 6.36 -3.32
N GLN A 300 -3.06 5.11 -2.90
CA GLN A 300 -3.80 4.69 -1.69
C GLN A 300 -3.19 5.29 -0.41
N LEU A 301 -1.86 5.38 -0.34
CA LEU A 301 -1.15 6.06 0.74
C LEU A 301 -1.55 7.54 0.79
N LYS A 302 -1.51 8.25 -0.35
CA LYS A 302 -1.92 9.65 -0.43
C LYS A 302 -3.38 9.85 0.01
N GLN A 303 -4.29 9.01 -0.48
CA GLN A 303 -5.71 9.06 -0.10
C GLN A 303 -5.91 8.83 1.41
N SER A 304 -5.17 7.88 2.00
CA SER A 304 -5.22 7.58 3.44
C SER A 304 -4.70 8.75 4.27
N CYS A 305 -3.61 9.39 3.82
CA CYS A 305 -3.06 10.59 4.46
C CYS A 305 -4.01 11.79 4.37
N GLU A 306 -4.59 12.05 3.20
CA GLU A 306 -5.56 13.14 3.00
C GLU A 306 -6.80 12.94 3.87
N SER A 307 -7.33 11.72 3.92
CA SER A 307 -8.45 11.37 4.80
C SER A 307 -8.07 11.65 6.26
N TYR A 308 -6.95 11.10 6.75
CA TYR A 308 -6.48 11.33 8.12
C TYR A 308 -6.32 12.82 8.46
N ILE A 309 -5.78 13.62 7.54
CA ILE A 309 -5.64 15.07 7.70
C ILE A 309 -7.02 15.73 7.80
N SER A 310 -7.97 15.37 6.94
CA SER A 310 -9.33 15.89 6.97
C SER A 310 -10.02 15.55 8.29
N ASP A 311 -9.90 14.32 8.79
CA ASP A 311 -10.53 13.92 10.04
C ASP A 311 -9.96 14.62 11.26
N ILE A 312 -8.63 14.78 11.34
CA ILE A 312 -8.02 15.57 12.40
C ILE A 312 -8.41 17.04 12.27
N SER A 313 -8.43 17.57 11.06
CA SER A 313 -8.85 18.96 10.83
C SER A 313 -10.30 19.17 11.24
N THR A 314 -11.20 18.23 10.98
CA THR A 314 -12.60 18.31 11.45
C THR A 314 -12.69 18.13 12.97
N GLN A 315 -11.88 17.24 13.56
CA GLN A 315 -11.84 17.07 15.01
C GLN A 315 -11.34 18.33 15.73
N LEU A 316 -10.35 19.04 15.18
CA LEU A 316 -9.75 20.25 15.77
C LEU A 316 -10.51 21.53 15.40
N CYS A 317 -11.05 21.63 14.19
CA CYS A 317 -11.73 22.83 13.70
C CYS A 317 -13.25 22.72 13.73
N GLY A 318 -13.85 21.59 14.09
CA GLY A 318 -15.29 21.31 13.94
C GLY A 318 -16.19 22.41 14.51
N ASN A 319 -15.87 22.92 15.70
CA ASN A 319 -16.64 23.98 16.35
C ASN A 319 -16.56 25.31 15.57
N ILE A 320 -15.37 25.65 15.03
CA ILE A 320 -15.17 26.84 14.20
C ILE A 320 -15.80 26.64 12.81
N GLN A 321 -15.72 25.44 12.23
CA GLN A 321 -16.31 25.12 10.93
C GLN A 321 -17.84 25.20 10.97
N GLN A 322 -18.48 24.73 12.04
CA GLN A 322 -19.94 24.87 12.22
C GLN A 322 -20.35 26.35 12.37
N TYR A 323 -19.55 27.15 13.08
CA TYR A 323 -19.77 28.60 13.14
C TYR A 323 -19.60 29.26 11.76
N LEU A 324 -18.52 28.94 11.04
CA LEU A 324 -18.25 29.46 9.69
C LEU A 324 -19.34 29.06 8.69
N GLN A 325 -19.86 27.83 8.75
CA GLN A 325 -20.98 27.40 7.91
C GLN A 325 -22.24 28.23 8.19
N LYS A 326 -22.58 28.45 9.47
CA LYS A 326 -23.72 29.31 9.85
C LYS A 326 -23.51 30.75 9.36
N ALA A 327 -22.29 31.28 9.46
CA ALA A 327 -21.96 32.60 8.96
C ALA A 327 -22.04 32.68 7.41
N GLN A 328 -21.56 31.66 6.70
CA GLN A 328 -21.61 31.58 5.24
C GLN A 328 -23.03 31.45 4.69
N VAL A 329 -23.93 30.72 5.37
CA VAL A 329 -25.35 30.64 4.99
C VAL A 329 -26.01 32.01 5.05
N ILE A 330 -25.70 32.82 6.07
CA ILE A 330 -26.25 34.17 6.20
C ILE A 330 -25.65 35.12 5.16
N LEU A 331 -24.37 34.97 4.83
CA LEU A 331 -23.74 35.72 3.74
C LEU A 331 -24.38 35.39 2.38
N LYS A 332 -24.59 34.10 2.08
CA LYS A 332 -25.29 33.66 0.85
C LYS A 332 -26.73 34.15 0.80
N MET A 333 -27.46 34.12 1.91
CA MET A 333 -28.81 34.68 2.01
C MET A 333 -28.81 36.20 1.76
N ASN A 334 -27.77 36.93 2.19
CA ASN A 334 -27.63 38.36 1.87
C ASN A 334 -27.27 38.60 0.39
N ASP A 335 -26.48 37.72 -0.23
CA ASP A 335 -26.14 37.82 -1.65
C ASP A 335 -27.36 37.55 -2.54
N GLU A 336 -28.19 36.57 -2.19
CA GLU A 336 -29.47 36.27 -2.87
C GLU A 336 -30.51 37.39 -2.66
N ASN A 337 -30.56 38.00 -1.48
CA ASN A 337 -31.44 39.13 -1.17
C ASN A 337 -31.02 40.45 -1.82
N ASN A 338 -29.84 40.58 -2.44
CA ASN A 338 -29.52 41.78 -3.23
C ASN A 338 -30.41 41.92 -4.48
N ASN A 339 -31.07 40.84 -4.93
CA ASN A 339 -31.97 40.86 -6.09
C ASN A 339 -33.43 41.18 -5.73
N THR A 340 -33.83 41.15 -4.46
CA THR A 340 -35.19 41.51 -4.02
C THR A 340 -35.10 42.34 -2.75
N ASN A 341 -35.58 43.59 -2.78
CA ASN A 341 -35.54 44.60 -1.69
C ASN A 341 -36.17 44.11 -0.35
N ILE A 342 -35.51 43.19 0.35
CA ILE A 342 -35.88 42.69 1.69
C ILE A 342 -34.66 42.87 2.60
N GLN A 343 -34.92 43.33 3.83
CA GLN A 343 -33.93 43.79 4.82
C GLN A 343 -32.68 42.88 4.92
N LYS A 344 -31.50 43.50 4.78
CA LYS A 344 -30.19 42.86 5.02
C LYS A 344 -30.15 42.27 6.42
N VAL A 345 -30.02 40.95 6.53
CA VAL A 345 -29.80 40.29 7.81
C VAL A 345 -28.36 40.56 8.22
N SER A 346 -28.17 41.49 9.16
CA SER A 346 -26.84 41.80 9.69
C SER A 346 -26.35 40.67 10.59
N LEU A 347 -25.17 40.12 10.29
CA LEU A 347 -24.52 39.09 11.11
C LEU A 347 -24.46 39.48 12.60
N ARG A 348 -24.25 40.77 12.90
CA ARG A 348 -24.16 41.31 14.27
C ARG A 348 -25.45 41.20 15.10
N LEU A 349 -26.61 41.05 14.46
CA LEU A 349 -27.91 40.94 15.14
C LEU A 349 -28.26 39.51 15.53
N GLN A 350 -27.51 38.54 15.02
CA GLN A 350 -27.74 37.13 15.33
C GLN A 350 -27.21 36.79 16.74
N PRO A 351 -27.97 36.05 17.56
CA PRO A 351 -27.58 35.74 18.92
C PRO A 351 -26.30 34.90 19.01
N PHE A 352 -25.97 34.13 17.97
CA PHE A 352 -24.75 33.32 17.90
C PHE A 352 -23.50 34.11 17.46
N ALA A 353 -23.67 35.33 16.95
CA ALA A 353 -22.60 36.18 16.42
C ALA A 353 -22.30 37.37 17.34
N LYS A 354 -22.82 37.33 18.58
CA LYS A 354 -22.39 38.26 19.63
C LYS A 354 -20.89 38.06 19.89
N PRO A 355 -20.11 39.14 20.06
CA PRO A 355 -18.66 39.06 20.26
C PRO A 355 -18.29 38.22 21.48
N ASP A 356 -19.11 38.22 22.52
CA ASP A 356 -18.89 37.42 23.74
C ASP A 356 -18.98 35.91 23.47
N VAL A 357 -20.00 35.47 22.73
CA VAL A 357 -20.21 34.07 22.36
C VAL A 357 -19.11 33.58 21.41
N LEU A 358 -18.68 34.44 20.48
CA LEU A 358 -17.56 34.13 19.58
C LEU A 358 -16.25 33.96 20.36
N HIS A 359 -16.00 34.83 21.33
CA HIS A 359 -14.81 34.77 22.17
C HIS A 359 -14.80 33.51 23.05
N GLU A 360 -15.94 33.11 23.61
CA GLU A 360 -16.10 31.85 24.34
C GLU A 360 -15.81 30.63 23.45
N ILE A 361 -16.37 30.58 22.23
CA ILE A 361 -16.12 29.50 21.26
C ILE A 361 -14.63 29.41 20.89
N ILE A 362 -13.96 30.55 20.70
CA ILE A 362 -12.53 30.60 20.38
C ILE A 362 -11.69 30.13 21.57
N ILE A 363 -12.02 30.54 22.80
CA ILE A 363 -11.31 30.09 24.01
C ILE A 363 -11.51 28.59 24.23
N GLU A 364 -12.73 28.10 24.10
CA GLU A 364 -13.05 26.69 24.25
C GLU A 364 -12.28 25.86 23.21
N ASN A 365 -12.24 26.32 21.96
CA ASN A 365 -11.47 25.63 20.93
C ASN A 365 -9.95 25.73 21.16
N TYR A 366 -9.44 26.87 21.63
CA TYR A 366 -8.02 27.00 21.96
C TYR A 366 -7.61 26.03 23.08
N ASN A 367 -8.44 25.91 24.12
CA ASN A 367 -8.21 24.96 25.22
C ASN A 367 -8.32 23.51 24.75
N TYR A 368 -9.29 23.21 23.88
CA TYR A 368 -9.46 21.90 23.27
C TYR A 368 -8.23 21.53 22.42
N LEU A 369 -7.77 22.46 21.57
CA LEU A 369 -6.57 22.28 20.75
C LEU A 369 -5.32 22.08 21.60
N LYS A 370 -5.14 22.88 22.66
CA LYS A 370 -4.00 22.74 23.57
C LYS A 370 -3.96 21.38 24.27
N LYS A 371 -5.12 20.78 24.56
CA LYS A 371 -5.24 19.48 25.23
C LYS A 371 -5.09 18.31 24.25
N HIS A 372 -5.72 18.35 23.08
CA HIS A 372 -5.75 17.24 22.14
C HIS A 372 -4.54 17.19 21.17
N LEU A 373 -3.90 18.32 20.87
CA LEU A 373 -2.75 18.37 19.96
C LEU A 373 -1.55 17.54 20.46
N PRO A 374 -1.14 17.61 21.75
CA PRO A 374 -0.02 16.80 22.24
C PRO A 374 -0.32 15.31 22.21
N ASP A 375 -1.57 14.91 22.44
CA ASP A 375 -1.97 13.51 22.45
C ASP A 375 -2.00 12.93 21.04
N ILE A 376 -2.47 13.70 20.04
CA ILE A 376 -2.38 13.33 18.62
C ILE A 376 -0.91 13.15 18.21
N LEU A 377 -0.02 14.06 18.61
CA LEU A 377 1.41 13.96 18.30
C LEU A 377 2.04 12.73 18.96
N LYS A 378 1.68 12.39 20.20
CA LYS A 378 2.15 11.16 20.86
C LYS A 378 1.72 9.91 20.11
N THR A 379 0.44 9.81 19.74
CA THR A 379 -0.06 8.67 18.96
C THR A 379 0.65 8.59 17.62
N MET A 380 0.79 9.72 16.92
CA MET A 380 1.48 9.78 15.64
C MET A 380 2.95 9.33 15.74
N ASN A 381 3.65 9.76 16.78
CA ASN A 381 5.02 9.35 17.07
C ASN A 381 5.13 7.84 17.34
N LEU A 382 4.20 7.30 18.12
CA LEU A 382 4.12 5.89 18.47
C LEU A 382 3.93 4.98 17.24
N TYR A 383 3.18 5.45 16.24
CA TYR A 383 2.94 4.69 15.01
C TYR A 383 4.02 4.85 13.95
N LEU A 384 4.42 6.09 13.63
CA LEU A 384 5.27 6.37 12.46
C LEU A 384 6.76 6.32 12.78
N ALA A 385 7.18 6.58 14.03
CA ALA A 385 8.57 6.61 14.50
C ALA A 385 9.57 7.47 13.67
N ASN A 386 9.14 8.08 12.56
CA ASN A 386 9.93 8.94 11.68
C ASN A 386 9.42 10.39 11.75
N ARG A 387 10.31 11.25 12.26
CA ARG A 387 10.06 12.67 12.51
C ARG A 387 9.79 13.49 11.23
N ASP A 388 10.30 13.06 10.08
CA ASP A 388 10.10 13.75 8.81
C ASP A 388 8.69 13.49 8.25
N THR A 389 8.25 12.23 8.29
CA THR A 389 6.87 11.88 7.92
C THR A 389 5.85 12.55 8.84
N GLU A 390 6.20 12.71 10.12
CA GLU A 390 5.40 13.42 11.09
C GLU A 390 5.22 14.90 10.69
N GLN A 391 6.32 15.57 10.36
CA GLN A 391 6.28 16.97 9.94
C GLN A 391 5.54 17.17 8.60
N ILE A 392 5.67 16.23 7.67
CA ILE A 392 4.98 16.30 6.37
C ILE A 392 3.46 16.25 6.57
N LEU A 393 2.97 15.37 7.43
CA LEU A 393 1.54 15.23 7.74
C LEU A 393 1.01 16.38 8.62
N PHE A 394 1.86 16.93 9.51
CA PHE A 394 1.47 18.03 10.38
C PHE A 394 1.37 19.39 9.66
N LYS A 395 2.19 19.62 8.63
CA LYS A 395 2.19 20.87 7.84
C LYS A 395 0.79 21.20 7.27
N PRO A 396 0.10 20.29 6.55
CA PRO A 396 -1.27 20.52 6.08
C PRO A 396 -2.27 20.83 7.19
N ILE A 397 -2.20 20.13 8.33
CA ILE A 397 -3.09 20.36 9.47
C ILE A 397 -2.92 21.78 10.02
N LYS A 398 -1.67 22.24 10.16
CA LYS A 398 -1.35 23.61 10.57
C LYS A 398 -1.88 24.65 9.58
N ILE A 399 -1.78 24.38 8.27
CA ILE A 399 -2.31 25.27 7.22
C ILE A 399 -3.84 25.33 7.30
N SER A 400 -4.54 24.19 7.43
CA SER A 400 -6.00 24.17 7.59
C SER A 400 -6.48 24.92 8.84
N LEU A 401 -5.75 24.79 9.95
CA LEU A 401 -6.00 25.56 11.17
C LEU A 401 -5.82 27.06 10.93
N LEU A 402 -4.71 27.47 10.31
CA LEU A 402 -4.45 28.88 9.99
C LEU A 402 -5.52 29.47 9.06
N ILE A 403 -5.93 28.73 8.03
CA ILE A 403 -7.00 29.16 7.11
C ILE A 403 -8.32 29.33 7.89
N SER A 404 -8.69 28.34 8.70
CA SER A 404 -9.95 28.40 9.48
C SER A 404 -9.98 29.56 10.47
N MET A 405 -8.83 29.89 11.07
CA MET A 405 -8.71 31.06 11.96
C MET A 405 -8.68 32.38 11.19
N ALA A 406 -8.03 32.42 10.02
CA ALA A 406 -7.97 33.61 9.17
C ALA A 406 -9.34 34.00 8.58
N THR A 407 -10.20 33.03 8.25
CA THR A 407 -11.57 33.29 7.78
C THR A 407 -12.52 33.84 8.85
N THR A 408 -12.10 33.86 10.13
CA THR A 408 -12.88 34.42 11.24
C THR A 408 -12.60 35.90 11.50
N LYS A 409 -11.58 36.48 10.86
CA LYS A 409 -11.34 37.93 10.82
C LYS A 409 -12.11 38.55 9.67
#